data_AF-A0A9P3EPQ3-F1
#
_entry.id   AF-A0A9P3EPQ3-F1
#
_cell.length_a   1.000
_cell.length_b   1.000
_cell.length_c   1.000
_cell.angle_alpha   90.00
_cell.angle_beta   90.00
_cell.angle_gamma   90.00
#
_symmetry.space_group_name_H-M   'P 1'
#
loop_
_entity.id
_entity.type
_entity.pdbx_description
1 polymer ?
#
loop_
_entity_poly.entity_id
_entity_poly.type
_entity_poly.pdbx_seq_one_letter_code
_entity_poly.pdbx_strand_id
1 'polypeptide(L)'
;MRRSSSPKAVRVPSNGNACPRRHDGISLFCLDVLILLGRKENSQNHRRVCNIQTATPALKFFEMAIPLPQVHSVVDCASFNRTVLPFLSQLTTLPAQLQVAAATKDVDALKDIYLSTNPFISALGFTLVLWVLFVVSAEINRNYSQVDRFWSILPAVYNVHFVAWARMWGIQNQSLDTIAVITLLWSVRLTFTYWRKGGYQIGSEDYRWEIVKSQINNRFLFFLLNVTFISFIQPMLLLLVTAPTYNFILLSRLPGFEPFGLPDLVFSRLAFFFLIIEYFADQQQWNFQSAKKEYQKTARIPDQYKGQFTPEDLERGFVVSGLWSLSRHPNFVAEQAFWLTLYLWNCYRTDSYIQWTGLGVLGYLLIFQSSTRLTESISASKYPEYSEYQARVGRFIPRFSVKPKHNGSKKKAPRSETESASAGDQVTQEGKKSR
;
A
#
# COMPACT_ATOMS: atom_id res chain seq x y z
N MET A 1 -40.72 51.28 57.28
CA MET A 1 -42.18 51.49 57.21
C MET A 1 -42.74 50.69 56.04
N ARG A 2 -43.81 49.92 56.29
CA ARG A 2 -44.45 48.94 55.39
C ARG A 2 -45.38 49.60 54.36
N ARG A 3 -45.55 48.94 53.20
CA ARG A 3 -46.79 48.33 52.64
C ARG A 3 -46.46 47.91 51.20
N SER A 4 -46.34 46.65 50.79
CA SER A 4 -47.26 45.49 50.77
C SER A 4 -48.58 45.72 50.02
N SER A 5 -48.63 45.26 48.76
CA SER A 5 -49.75 44.44 48.21
C SER A 5 -49.51 44.11 46.73
N SER A 6 -49.24 42.83 46.46
CA SER A 6 -49.46 42.18 45.14
C SER A 6 -50.98 42.01 44.91
N PRO A 7 -51.49 41.74 43.69
CA PRO A 7 -51.40 40.37 43.13
C PRO A 7 -51.41 40.26 41.59
N LYS A 8 -51.25 38.99 41.15
CA LYS A 8 -51.62 38.34 39.87
C LYS A 8 -50.51 38.06 38.85
N ALA A 9 -50.22 36.76 38.77
CA ALA A 9 -49.61 36.07 37.65
C ALA A 9 -50.61 35.89 36.49
N VAL A 10 -50.14 35.82 35.24
CA VAL A 10 -49.98 34.57 34.47
C VAL A 10 -49.37 34.87 33.07
N ARG A 11 -48.20 34.26 32.86
CA ARG A 11 -47.53 33.67 31.67
C ARG A 11 -47.34 34.40 30.33
N VAL A 12 -46.05 34.72 30.11
CA VAL A 12 -45.12 34.28 29.03
C VAL A 12 -45.51 34.50 27.56
N PRO A 13 -44.68 35.28 26.85
CA PRO A 13 -43.97 34.71 25.70
C PRO A 13 -42.47 35.08 25.60
N SER A 14 -41.78 34.26 24.81
CA SER A 14 -40.61 34.57 23.95
C SER A 14 -39.39 35.25 24.58
N ASN A 15 -38.34 34.46 24.81
CA ASN A 15 -36.96 34.96 24.77
C ASN A 15 -36.26 34.34 23.56
N GLY A 16 -36.07 35.16 22.53
CA GLY A 16 -34.95 35.01 21.62
C GLY A 16 -33.72 35.62 22.26
N ASN A 17 -32.57 34.95 22.12
CA ASN A 17 -31.33 35.62 21.78
C ASN A 17 -30.21 34.62 21.47
N ALA A 18 -29.53 34.93 20.36
CA ALA A 18 -28.11 34.83 20.11
C ALA A 18 -27.40 33.45 20.18
N CYS A 19 -26.87 33.08 19.00
CA CYS A 19 -25.78 32.14 18.77
C CYS A 19 -24.47 32.65 19.41
N PRO A 20 -23.55 31.76 19.82
CA PRO A 20 -22.40 31.54 18.94
C PRO A 20 -21.97 30.06 18.81
N ARG A 21 -21.36 29.80 17.65
CA ARG A 21 -20.89 28.51 17.13
C ARG A 21 -19.84 27.84 18.01
N ARG A 22 -20.01 26.53 18.23
CA ARG A 22 -18.92 25.56 18.42
C ARG A 22 -19.39 24.17 18.00
N HIS A 23 -18.51 23.49 17.25
CA HIS A 23 -18.31 22.04 17.05
C HIS A 23 -19.45 21.05 17.35
N ASP A 24 -19.76 20.21 16.36
CA ASP A 24 -19.71 18.73 16.39
C ASP A 24 -20.22 18.23 15.02
N GLY A 25 -19.49 17.38 14.31
CA GLY A 25 -19.69 15.94 14.41
C GLY A 25 -19.93 15.37 13.01
N ILE A 26 -18.88 14.77 12.43
CA ILE A 26 -18.93 13.98 11.20
C ILE A 26 -19.64 12.67 11.55
N SER A 27 -20.73 12.32 10.87
CA SER A 27 -21.31 10.97 10.93
C SER A 27 -22.09 10.61 9.67
N LEU A 28 -21.62 9.53 9.04
CA LEU A 28 -22.31 8.56 8.20
C LEU A 28 -23.17 9.07 7.01
N PHE A 29 -22.61 8.95 5.81
CA PHE A 29 -23.36 8.77 4.56
C PHE A 29 -22.89 7.46 3.91
N CYS A 30 -23.47 6.34 4.35
CA CYS A 30 -23.36 5.03 3.72
C CYS A 30 -24.59 4.22 4.12
N LEU A 31 -25.72 4.41 3.43
CA LEU A 31 -26.80 3.43 3.29
C LEU A 31 -27.86 4.07 2.37
N ASP A 32 -27.77 3.84 1.06
CA ASP A 32 -28.90 4.04 0.11
C ASP A 32 -28.57 3.48 -1.28
N VAL A 33 -28.10 2.22 -1.34
CA VAL A 33 -27.93 1.47 -2.62
C VAL A 33 -28.52 0.05 -2.56
N LEU A 34 -29.30 -0.28 -1.53
CA LEU A 34 -29.77 -1.67 -1.31
C LEU A 34 -31.28 -1.85 -1.22
N ILE A 35 -32.05 -0.98 -1.88
CA ILE A 35 -33.50 -1.18 -2.08
C ILE A 35 -33.84 -0.84 -3.53
N LEU A 36 -33.48 -1.72 -4.47
CA LEU A 36 -34.03 -1.70 -5.83
C LEU A 36 -33.93 -3.07 -6.53
N LEU A 37 -34.08 -4.18 -5.79
CA LEU A 37 -34.25 -5.51 -6.39
C LEU A 37 -35.35 -6.27 -5.65
N GLY A 38 -36.59 -6.03 -6.06
CA GLY A 38 -37.76 -6.70 -5.48
C GLY A 38 -39.04 -6.34 -6.21
N ARG A 39 -39.20 -6.81 -7.46
CA ARG A 39 -40.55 -6.92 -8.04
C ARG A 39 -40.66 -8.17 -8.90
N LYS A 40 -41.40 -9.13 -8.34
CA LYS A 40 -41.99 -10.30 -8.98
C LYS A 40 -43.11 -9.81 -9.88
N GLU A 41 -43.19 -10.24 -11.13
CA GLU A 41 -44.44 -10.18 -11.88
C GLU A 41 -44.63 -11.43 -12.75
N ASN A 42 -45.79 -12.04 -12.54
CA ASN A 42 -46.36 -13.17 -13.25
C ASN A 42 -47.13 -12.61 -14.44
N SER A 43 -46.94 -13.12 -15.66
CA SER A 43 -48.03 -13.17 -16.63
C SER A 43 -47.75 -14.20 -17.71
N GLN A 44 -48.71 -15.12 -17.85
CA GLN A 44 -48.88 -15.94 -19.05
C GLN A 44 -49.30 -15.05 -20.24
N ASN A 45 -48.91 -15.50 -21.43
CA ASN A 45 -49.76 -15.76 -22.60
C ASN A 45 -49.37 -15.09 -23.93
N HIS A 46 -49.41 -15.95 -24.96
CA HIS A 46 -49.53 -15.73 -26.41
C HIS A 46 -48.29 -15.64 -27.32
N ARG A 47 -48.26 -16.65 -28.22
CA ARG A 47 -47.42 -16.77 -29.42
C ARG A 47 -47.62 -15.57 -30.35
N ARG A 48 -46.52 -15.10 -30.96
CA ARG A 48 -46.44 -14.82 -32.40
C ARG A 48 -44.98 -14.94 -32.84
N VAL A 49 -44.78 -15.83 -33.82
CA VAL A 49 -43.55 -15.97 -34.61
C VAL A 49 -43.37 -14.70 -35.43
N CYS A 50 -42.22 -14.05 -35.31
CA CYS A 50 -41.72 -13.14 -36.35
C CYS A 50 -40.19 -13.20 -36.36
N ASN A 51 -39.66 -13.77 -37.45
CA ASN A 51 -38.24 -13.79 -37.78
C ASN A 51 -37.74 -12.36 -37.99
N ILE A 52 -36.92 -11.86 -37.07
CA ILE A 52 -35.95 -10.80 -37.34
C ILE A 52 -34.65 -11.21 -36.67
N GLN A 53 -33.71 -11.64 -37.50
CA GLN A 53 -32.35 -11.99 -37.12
C GLN A 53 -31.61 -10.70 -36.76
N THR A 54 -31.81 -10.23 -35.53
CA THR A 54 -30.93 -9.27 -34.88
C THR A 54 -30.11 -10.06 -33.88
N ALA A 55 -28.85 -10.31 -34.22
CA ALA A 55 -27.92 -10.99 -33.32
C ALA A 55 -27.74 -10.14 -32.07
N THR A 56 -28.36 -10.55 -30.97
CA THR A 56 -28.15 -9.98 -29.65
C THR A 56 -26.67 -10.16 -29.27
N PRO A 57 -25.98 -9.15 -28.69
CA PRO A 57 -24.57 -9.28 -28.29
C PRO A 57 -24.30 -10.44 -27.31
N ALA A 58 -25.33 -10.94 -26.63
CA ALA A 58 -25.25 -12.11 -25.76
C ALA A 58 -24.93 -13.44 -26.51
N LEU A 59 -25.25 -13.53 -27.80
CA LEU A 59 -25.06 -14.77 -28.59
C LEU A 59 -23.61 -14.91 -29.12
N LYS A 60 -22.88 -13.81 -29.32
CA LYS A 60 -21.45 -13.84 -29.71
C LYS A 60 -20.54 -14.35 -28.58
N PHE A 61 -20.91 -14.11 -27.32
CA PHE A 61 -20.12 -14.57 -26.17
C PHE A 61 -20.04 -16.10 -26.03
N PHE A 62 -21.01 -16.84 -26.60
CA PHE A 62 -21.07 -18.29 -26.50
C PHE A 62 -20.13 -19.03 -27.46
N GLU A 63 -19.58 -18.38 -28.50
CA GLU A 63 -18.64 -19.04 -29.44
C GLU A 63 -17.18 -18.93 -29.02
N MET A 64 -16.83 -17.99 -28.13
CA MET A 64 -15.45 -17.84 -27.67
C MET A 64 -15.11 -18.90 -26.61
N ALA A 65 -14.00 -19.62 -26.81
CA ALA A 65 -13.44 -20.45 -25.75
C ALA A 65 -12.87 -19.55 -24.65
N ILE A 66 -13.20 -19.85 -23.39
CA ILE A 66 -12.65 -19.12 -22.24
C ILE A 66 -11.12 -19.26 -22.22
N PRO A 67 -10.33 -18.18 -22.16
CA PRO A 67 -8.87 -18.24 -22.25
C PRO A 67 -8.24 -18.55 -20.89
N LEU A 68 -8.77 -19.58 -20.22
CA LEU A 68 -8.26 -20.11 -18.97
C LEU A 68 -7.76 -21.54 -19.18
N PRO A 69 -6.75 -21.98 -18.41
CA PRO A 69 -6.27 -23.35 -18.46
C PRO A 69 -7.38 -24.34 -18.07
N GLN A 70 -7.31 -25.54 -18.63
CA GLN A 70 -8.05 -26.67 -18.06
C GLN A 70 -7.35 -27.12 -16.79
N VAL A 71 -8.02 -26.99 -15.65
CA VAL A 71 -7.55 -27.41 -14.33
C VAL A 71 -8.50 -28.47 -13.79
N HIS A 72 -7.95 -29.54 -13.20
CA HIS A 72 -8.75 -30.67 -12.70
C HIS A 72 -8.70 -30.78 -11.17
N SER A 73 -7.73 -30.13 -10.53
CA SER A 73 -7.54 -30.12 -9.08
C SER A 73 -7.19 -28.73 -8.57
N VAL A 74 -7.36 -28.52 -7.26
CA VAL A 74 -6.96 -27.28 -6.58
C VAL A 74 -5.45 -27.02 -6.69
N VAL A 75 -4.64 -28.08 -6.72
CA VAL A 75 -3.18 -28.01 -6.88
C VAL A 75 -2.77 -27.58 -8.29
N ASP A 76 -3.54 -27.98 -9.31
CA ASP A 76 -3.28 -27.55 -10.69
C ASP A 76 -3.35 -26.03 -10.84
N CYS A 77 -4.24 -25.38 -10.09
CA CYS A 77 -4.40 -23.93 -10.08
C CYS A 77 -3.11 -23.21 -9.63
N ALA A 78 -2.27 -23.86 -8.81
CA ALA A 78 -1.00 -23.32 -8.34
C ALA A 78 0.19 -23.58 -9.28
N SER A 79 0.00 -24.27 -10.42
CA SER A 79 1.09 -24.66 -11.32
C SER A 79 1.31 -23.67 -12.46
N PHE A 80 2.44 -22.94 -12.44
CA PHE A 80 2.78 -21.97 -13.50
C PHE A 80 2.78 -22.59 -14.91
N ASN A 81 3.33 -23.80 -15.04
CA ASN A 81 3.44 -24.50 -16.32
C ASN A 81 2.07 -24.89 -16.90
N ARG A 82 1.06 -25.06 -16.04
CA ARG A 82 -0.31 -25.37 -16.48
C ARG A 82 -1.13 -24.10 -16.67
N THR A 83 -0.91 -23.07 -15.84
CA THR A 83 -1.85 -21.95 -15.74
C THR A 83 -1.43 -20.68 -16.44
N VAL A 84 -0.13 -20.43 -16.62
CA VAL A 84 0.38 -19.18 -17.22
C VAL A 84 1.22 -19.45 -18.45
N LEU A 85 2.16 -20.41 -18.37
CA LEU A 85 3.09 -20.73 -19.46
C LEU A 85 2.41 -20.96 -20.82
N PRO A 86 1.28 -21.70 -20.93
CA PRO A 86 0.64 -21.95 -22.22
C PRO A 86 0.06 -20.68 -22.88
N PHE A 87 -0.20 -19.64 -22.10
CA PHE A 87 -0.80 -18.39 -22.56
C PHE A 87 0.22 -17.28 -22.81
N LEU A 88 1.51 -17.47 -22.49
CA LEU A 88 2.54 -16.44 -22.71
C LEU A 88 2.66 -15.99 -24.17
N SER A 89 2.35 -16.85 -25.13
CA SER A 89 2.33 -16.51 -26.56
C SER A 89 1.26 -15.46 -26.91
N GLN A 90 0.24 -15.26 -26.07
CA GLN A 90 -0.72 -14.17 -26.27
C GLN A 90 -0.05 -12.80 -26.15
N LEU A 91 1.05 -12.65 -25.39
CA LEU A 91 1.78 -11.38 -25.29
C LEU A 91 2.35 -10.90 -26.62
N THR A 92 2.77 -11.82 -27.50
CA THR A 92 3.38 -11.45 -28.77
C THR A 92 2.34 -11.07 -29.82
N THR A 93 1.12 -11.58 -29.70
CA THR A 93 0.03 -11.32 -30.65
C THR A 93 -0.86 -10.14 -30.24
N LEU A 94 -0.94 -9.84 -28.94
CA LEU A 94 -1.79 -8.78 -28.37
C LEU A 94 -1.54 -7.38 -28.98
N PRO A 95 -0.30 -6.92 -29.23
CA PRO A 95 -0.08 -5.59 -29.81
C PRO A 95 -0.71 -5.43 -31.20
N ALA A 96 -0.61 -6.44 -32.06
CA ALA A 96 -1.19 -6.40 -33.40
C ALA A 96 -2.72 -6.37 -33.35
N GLN A 97 -3.33 -7.16 -32.47
CA GLN A 97 -4.78 -7.17 -32.26
C GLN A 97 -5.28 -5.81 -31.75
N LEU A 98 -4.60 -5.22 -30.77
CA LEU A 98 -4.95 -3.91 -30.22
C LEU A 98 -4.79 -2.79 -31.25
N GLN A 99 -3.77 -2.85 -32.12
CA GLN A 99 -3.59 -1.87 -33.20
C GLN A 99 -4.76 -1.88 -34.18
N VAL A 100 -5.25 -3.07 -34.57
CA VAL A 100 -6.41 -3.21 -35.46
C VAL A 100 -7.65 -2.62 -34.80
N ALA A 101 -7.95 -2.97 -33.56
CA ALA A 101 -9.11 -2.44 -32.83
C ALA A 101 -9.02 -0.93 -32.57
N ALA A 102 -7.82 -0.40 -32.30
CA ALA A 102 -7.60 1.03 -32.14
C ALA A 102 -7.79 1.80 -33.46
N ALA A 103 -7.37 1.23 -34.59
CA ALA A 103 -7.56 1.84 -35.91
C ALA A 103 -9.04 1.90 -36.31
N THR A 104 -9.83 0.89 -35.96
CA THR A 104 -11.27 0.86 -36.22
C THR A 104 -12.10 1.60 -35.18
N LYS A 105 -11.50 2.02 -34.06
CA LYS A 105 -12.19 2.59 -32.88
C LYS A 105 -13.35 1.73 -32.39
N ASP A 106 -13.22 0.42 -32.56
CA ASP A 106 -14.24 -0.56 -32.24
C ASP A 106 -14.11 -1.00 -30.78
N VAL A 107 -15.04 -0.53 -29.95
CA VAL A 107 -15.07 -0.83 -28.50
C VAL A 107 -15.45 -2.29 -28.25
N ASP A 108 -16.29 -2.88 -29.11
CA ASP A 108 -16.68 -4.28 -28.99
C ASP A 108 -15.49 -5.17 -29.34
N ALA A 109 -14.71 -4.83 -30.37
CA ALA A 109 -13.46 -5.53 -30.67
C ALA A 109 -12.43 -5.45 -29.52
N LEU A 110 -12.31 -4.30 -28.85
CA LEU A 110 -11.44 -4.19 -27.66
C LEU A 110 -11.91 -5.08 -26.52
N LYS A 111 -13.23 -5.15 -26.29
CA LYS A 111 -13.83 -6.03 -25.29
C LYS A 111 -13.58 -7.50 -25.63
N ASP A 112 -13.72 -7.88 -26.89
CA ASP A 112 -13.49 -9.25 -27.36
C ASP A 112 -12.01 -9.64 -27.21
N ILE A 113 -11.07 -8.75 -27.55
CA ILE A 113 -9.62 -8.96 -27.31
C ILE A 113 -9.34 -9.13 -25.81
N TYR A 114 -9.93 -8.28 -24.97
CA TYR A 114 -9.77 -8.35 -23.51
C TYR A 114 -10.30 -9.68 -22.94
N LEU A 115 -11.47 -10.15 -23.40
CA LEU A 115 -12.10 -11.37 -22.89
C LEU A 115 -11.54 -12.66 -23.51
N SER A 116 -10.88 -12.58 -24.67
CA SER A 116 -10.14 -13.69 -25.31
C SER A 116 -8.67 -13.78 -24.86
N THR A 117 -8.17 -12.79 -24.11
CA THR A 117 -6.84 -12.84 -23.49
C THR A 117 -6.93 -13.40 -22.08
N ASN A 118 -6.01 -14.28 -21.71
CA ASN A 118 -5.89 -14.76 -20.33
C ASN A 118 -5.68 -13.56 -19.39
N PRO A 119 -6.42 -13.44 -18.28
CA PRO A 119 -6.42 -12.23 -17.47
C PRO A 119 -5.06 -11.93 -16.84
N PHE A 120 -4.26 -12.95 -16.49
CA PHE A 120 -2.89 -12.75 -16.02
C PHE A 120 -1.99 -12.20 -17.13
N ILE A 121 -2.19 -12.66 -18.37
CA ILE A 121 -1.45 -12.16 -19.53
C ILE A 121 -1.84 -10.72 -19.88
N SER A 122 -3.11 -10.34 -19.78
CA SER A 122 -3.53 -8.94 -19.92
C SER A 122 -2.84 -8.05 -18.89
N ALA A 123 -2.79 -8.48 -17.62
CA ALA A 123 -2.13 -7.75 -16.54
C ALA A 123 -0.61 -7.66 -16.75
N LEU A 124 0.02 -8.74 -17.23
CA LEU A 124 1.43 -8.77 -17.59
C LEU A 124 1.73 -7.83 -18.76
N GLY A 125 0.92 -7.86 -19.82
CA GLY A 125 1.04 -6.94 -20.96
C GLY A 125 0.93 -5.48 -20.52
N PHE A 126 -0.06 -5.15 -19.68
CA PHE A 126 -0.18 -3.81 -19.09
C PHE A 126 1.05 -3.41 -18.27
N THR A 127 1.61 -4.33 -17.50
CA THR A 127 2.83 -4.11 -16.69
C THR A 127 4.05 -3.82 -17.58
N LEU A 128 4.18 -4.53 -18.71
CA LEU A 128 5.27 -4.30 -19.66
C LEU A 128 5.15 -2.94 -20.36
N VAL A 129 3.92 -2.49 -20.64
CA VAL A 129 3.68 -1.13 -21.13
C VAL A 129 4.09 -0.09 -20.08
N LEU A 130 3.67 -0.28 -18.82
CA LEU A 130 4.06 0.61 -17.72
C LEU A 130 5.58 0.65 -17.52
N TRP A 131 6.27 -0.47 -17.69
CA TRP A 131 7.73 -0.50 -17.64
C TRP A 131 8.36 0.49 -18.62
N VAL A 132 7.95 0.43 -19.90
CA VAL A 132 8.44 1.37 -20.92
C VAL A 132 8.09 2.81 -20.55
N LEU A 133 6.86 3.06 -20.12
CA LEU A 133 6.41 4.40 -19.72
C LEU A 133 7.18 4.94 -18.51
N PHE A 134 7.51 4.11 -17.53
CA PHE A 134 8.29 4.51 -16.36
C PHE A 134 9.74 4.80 -16.72
N VAL A 135 10.37 4.01 -17.59
CA VAL A 135 11.73 4.31 -18.08
C VAL A 135 11.73 5.65 -18.81
N VAL A 136 10.83 5.84 -19.77
CA VAL A 136 10.74 7.07 -20.57
C VAL A 136 10.46 8.28 -19.66
N SER A 137 9.47 8.18 -18.79
CA SER A 137 9.12 9.27 -17.86
C SER A 137 10.25 9.59 -16.89
N ALA A 138 10.93 8.58 -16.33
CA ALA A 138 12.03 8.80 -15.41
C ALA A 138 13.24 9.45 -16.09
N GLU A 139 13.56 9.06 -17.33
CA GLU A 139 14.69 9.62 -18.08
C GLU A 139 14.43 11.04 -18.62
N ILE A 140 13.18 11.34 -19.00
CA ILE A 140 12.77 12.69 -19.41
C ILE A 140 12.79 13.64 -18.21
N ASN A 141 12.15 13.24 -17.11
CA ASN A 141 11.97 14.12 -15.95
C ASN A 141 13.17 14.12 -14.99
N ARG A 142 14.12 13.19 -15.16
CA ARG A 142 15.23 12.93 -14.21
C ARG A 142 14.73 12.71 -12.79
N ASN A 143 13.54 12.13 -12.68
CA ASN A 143 12.83 11.85 -11.44
C ASN A 143 12.45 10.37 -11.43
N TYR A 144 13.04 9.62 -10.50
CA TYR A 144 12.93 8.16 -10.46
C TYR A 144 11.83 7.66 -9.53
N SER A 145 11.02 8.58 -8.98
CA SER A 145 9.83 8.26 -8.19
C SER A 145 8.56 8.06 -9.02
N GLN A 146 8.68 7.86 -10.33
CA GLN A 146 7.51 7.61 -11.19
C GLN A 146 6.73 6.39 -10.68
N VAL A 147 7.41 5.28 -10.45
CA VAL A 147 6.79 4.06 -9.94
C VAL A 147 6.26 4.21 -8.51
N ASP A 148 6.91 5.02 -7.68
CA ASP A 148 6.51 5.25 -6.28
C ASP A 148 5.08 5.82 -6.19
N ARG A 149 4.67 6.62 -7.19
CA ARG A 149 3.31 7.19 -7.32
C ARG A 149 2.24 6.14 -7.60
N PHE A 150 2.61 5.06 -8.27
CA PHE A 150 1.73 3.98 -8.69
C PHE A 150 1.72 2.81 -7.71
N TRP A 151 2.66 2.80 -6.76
CA TRP A 151 2.84 1.73 -5.79
C TRP A 151 1.58 1.46 -4.95
N SER A 152 0.85 2.52 -4.60
CA SER A 152 -0.42 2.43 -3.86
C SER A 152 -1.64 2.10 -4.70
N ILE A 153 -1.51 2.11 -6.04
CA ILE A 153 -2.64 2.05 -6.98
C ILE A 153 -2.65 0.69 -7.70
N LEU A 154 -1.51 0.27 -8.23
CA LEU A 154 -1.41 -0.88 -9.12
C LEU A 154 -1.93 -2.19 -8.52
N PRO A 155 -1.66 -2.54 -7.25
CA PRO A 155 -2.20 -3.79 -6.71
C PRO A 155 -3.72 -3.85 -6.70
N ALA A 156 -4.41 -2.74 -6.39
CA ALA A 156 -5.86 -2.69 -6.48
C ALA A 156 -6.34 -2.74 -7.94
N VAL A 157 -5.65 -2.05 -8.86
CA VAL A 157 -5.95 -2.13 -10.30
C VAL A 157 -5.88 -3.57 -10.81
N TYR A 158 -4.83 -4.32 -10.46
CA TYR A 158 -4.69 -5.73 -10.88
C TYR A 158 -5.78 -6.62 -10.28
N ASN A 159 -6.08 -6.49 -8.98
CA ASN A 159 -7.14 -7.27 -8.35
C ASN A 159 -8.52 -6.96 -8.93
N VAL A 160 -8.84 -5.67 -9.10
CA VAL A 160 -10.10 -5.26 -9.73
C VAL A 160 -10.17 -5.71 -11.18
N HIS A 161 -9.07 -5.65 -11.93
CA HIS A 161 -8.97 -6.23 -13.28
C HIS A 161 -9.31 -7.72 -13.28
N PHE A 162 -8.72 -8.51 -12.39
CA PHE A 162 -9.02 -9.94 -12.25
C PHE A 162 -10.51 -10.19 -11.97
N VAL A 163 -11.11 -9.43 -11.06
CA VAL A 163 -12.54 -9.57 -10.73
C VAL A 163 -13.44 -9.10 -11.87
N ALA A 164 -13.12 -7.98 -12.51
CA ALA A 164 -13.90 -7.45 -13.64
C ALA A 164 -13.90 -8.43 -14.82
N TRP A 165 -12.72 -8.99 -15.14
CA TRP A 165 -12.57 -10.03 -16.15
C TRP A 165 -13.43 -11.26 -15.82
N ALA A 166 -13.35 -11.76 -14.59
CA ALA A 166 -14.10 -12.94 -14.14
C ALA A 166 -15.61 -12.71 -14.23
N ARG A 167 -16.10 -11.54 -13.79
CA ARG A 167 -17.52 -11.17 -13.85
C ARG A 167 -18.06 -11.08 -15.27
N MET A 168 -17.26 -10.56 -16.21
CA MET A 168 -17.65 -10.51 -17.62
C MET A 168 -17.76 -11.90 -18.26
N TRP A 169 -17.04 -12.89 -17.73
CA TRP A 169 -17.18 -14.31 -18.08
C TRP A 169 -18.26 -15.05 -17.26
N GLY A 170 -19.03 -14.34 -16.44
CA GLY A 170 -20.07 -14.95 -15.58
C GLY A 170 -19.51 -15.74 -14.39
N ILE A 171 -18.22 -15.62 -14.09
CA ILE A 171 -17.59 -16.25 -12.93
C ILE A 171 -17.84 -15.34 -11.73
N GLN A 172 -18.68 -15.80 -10.81
CA GLN A 172 -18.99 -15.10 -9.56
C GLN A 172 -18.41 -15.88 -8.39
N ASN A 173 -17.61 -15.21 -7.57
CA ASN A 173 -16.99 -15.80 -6.39
C ASN A 173 -16.83 -14.71 -5.31
N GLN A 174 -17.36 -14.98 -4.12
CA GLN A 174 -17.35 -14.02 -3.03
C GLN A 174 -15.93 -13.76 -2.46
N SER A 175 -15.01 -14.72 -2.53
CA SER A 175 -13.60 -14.49 -2.19
C SER A 175 -12.93 -13.51 -3.15
N LEU A 176 -13.21 -13.61 -4.47
CA LEU A 176 -12.74 -12.61 -5.45
C LEU A 176 -13.22 -11.20 -5.10
N ASP A 177 -14.51 -11.05 -4.84
CA ASP A 177 -15.12 -9.77 -4.46
C ASP A 177 -14.52 -9.23 -3.15
N THR A 178 -14.31 -10.11 -2.17
CA THR A 178 -13.71 -9.75 -0.88
C THR A 178 -12.27 -9.25 -1.05
N ILE A 179 -11.46 -9.93 -1.87
CA ILE A 179 -10.08 -9.51 -2.17
C ILE A 179 -10.08 -8.14 -2.86
N ALA A 180 -10.95 -7.93 -3.86
CA ALA A 180 -11.06 -6.64 -4.54
C ALA A 180 -11.44 -5.51 -3.57
N VAL A 181 -12.45 -5.71 -2.71
CA VAL A 181 -12.87 -4.69 -1.72
C VAL A 181 -11.74 -4.37 -0.74
N ILE A 182 -11.12 -5.38 -0.13
CA ILE A 182 -10.07 -5.17 0.88
C ILE A 182 -8.84 -4.50 0.26
N THR A 183 -8.46 -4.89 -0.96
CA THR A 183 -7.31 -4.29 -1.65
C THR A 183 -7.60 -2.88 -2.18
N LEU A 184 -8.85 -2.57 -2.54
CA LEU A 184 -9.29 -1.19 -2.80
C LEU A 184 -9.21 -0.32 -1.54
N LEU A 185 -9.65 -0.81 -0.38
CA LEU A 185 -9.52 -0.09 0.89
C LEU A 185 -8.05 0.15 1.25
N TRP A 186 -7.19 -0.86 1.04
CA TRP A 186 -5.75 -0.73 1.20
C TRP A 186 -5.16 0.35 0.28
N SER A 187 -5.57 0.36 -0.99
CA SER A 187 -5.13 1.34 -1.98
C SER A 187 -5.56 2.75 -1.60
N VAL A 188 -6.83 2.95 -1.26
CA VAL A 188 -7.35 4.25 -0.81
C VAL A 188 -6.57 4.77 0.39
N ARG A 189 -6.31 3.93 1.41
CA ARG A 189 -5.50 4.31 2.58
C ARG A 189 -4.10 4.76 2.18
N LEU A 190 -3.39 3.95 1.38
CA LEU A 190 -2.00 4.20 1.06
C LEU A 190 -1.86 5.38 0.10
N THR A 191 -2.73 5.50 -0.89
CA THR A 191 -2.82 6.65 -1.81
C THR A 191 -3.11 7.93 -1.04
N PHE A 192 -4.07 7.93 -0.11
CA PHE A 192 -4.33 9.08 0.76
C PHE A 192 -3.10 9.46 1.58
N THR A 193 -2.39 8.46 2.14
CA THR A 193 -1.18 8.69 2.93
C THR A 193 -0.04 9.26 2.11
N TYR A 194 0.12 8.83 0.86
CA TYR A 194 1.13 9.34 -0.05
C TYR A 194 0.78 10.76 -0.56
N TRP A 195 -0.50 10.98 -0.89
CA TRP A 195 -1.02 12.27 -1.31
C TRP A 195 -0.84 13.36 -0.25
N ARG A 196 -1.25 13.11 1.00
CA ARG A 196 -1.11 14.11 2.07
C ARG A 196 0.35 14.47 2.36
N LYS A 197 1.29 13.56 2.11
CA LYS A 197 2.74 13.82 2.21
C LYS A 197 3.29 14.66 1.04
N GLY A 198 2.49 14.95 0.02
CA GLY A 198 2.88 15.69 -1.17
C GLY A 198 3.47 14.83 -2.28
N GLY A 199 3.32 13.50 -2.23
CA GLY A 199 3.96 12.58 -3.20
C GLY A 199 3.46 12.70 -4.65
N TYR A 200 2.33 13.39 -4.86
CA TYR A 200 1.78 13.69 -6.19
C TYR A 200 2.03 15.14 -6.64
N GLN A 201 2.81 15.92 -5.89
CA GLN A 201 3.16 17.28 -6.31
C GLN A 201 4.11 17.25 -7.51
N ILE A 202 3.98 18.23 -8.41
CA ILE A 202 4.88 18.34 -9.56
C ILE A 202 6.32 18.49 -9.05
N GLY A 203 7.23 17.67 -9.57
CA GLY A 203 8.63 17.65 -9.16
C GLY A 203 8.93 16.88 -7.87
N SER A 204 7.94 16.33 -7.15
CA SER A 204 8.22 15.54 -5.96
C SER A 204 8.99 14.27 -6.30
N GLU A 205 10.12 14.06 -5.63
CA GLU A 205 10.94 12.85 -5.68
C GLU A 205 11.16 12.36 -4.25
N ASP A 206 11.18 11.04 -4.07
CA ASP A 206 11.54 10.44 -2.79
C ASP A 206 13.01 10.76 -2.48
N TYR A 207 13.24 11.33 -1.29
CA TYR A 207 14.56 11.77 -0.83
C TYR A 207 15.63 10.64 -0.84
N ARG A 208 15.21 9.37 -0.80
CA ARG A 208 16.14 8.23 -0.89
C ARG A 208 16.85 8.18 -2.24
N TRP A 209 16.21 8.63 -3.33
CA TRP A 209 16.83 8.61 -4.66
C TRP A 209 18.02 9.56 -4.75
N GLU A 210 18.03 10.70 -4.05
CA GLU A 210 19.21 11.58 -4.00
C GLU A 210 20.42 10.87 -3.39
N ILE A 211 20.19 10.09 -2.32
CA ILE A 211 21.25 9.35 -1.63
C ILE A 211 21.75 8.21 -2.52
N VAL A 212 20.85 7.46 -3.17
CA VAL A 212 21.23 6.40 -4.11
C VAL A 212 22.02 6.98 -5.29
N LYS A 213 21.60 8.13 -5.84
CA LYS A 213 22.33 8.86 -6.89
C LYS A 213 23.74 9.24 -6.42
N SER A 214 23.91 9.73 -5.19
CA SER A 214 25.24 10.07 -4.68
C SER A 214 26.18 8.86 -4.49
N GLN A 215 25.62 7.65 -4.35
CA GLN A 215 26.40 6.42 -4.17
C GLN A 215 26.80 5.78 -5.51
N ILE A 216 26.07 6.07 -6.60
CA ILE A 216 26.30 5.49 -7.93
C ILE A 216 26.80 6.59 -8.87
N ASN A 217 28.13 6.78 -8.91
CA ASN A 217 28.77 7.86 -9.68
C ASN A 217 28.87 7.58 -11.21
N ASN A 218 28.14 6.59 -11.73
CA ASN A 218 28.16 6.21 -13.14
C ASN A 218 26.75 6.25 -13.74
N ARG A 219 26.55 7.12 -14.73
CA ARG A 219 25.27 7.32 -15.42
C ARG A 219 24.73 6.05 -16.05
N PHE A 220 25.58 5.22 -16.64
CA PHE A 220 25.16 3.96 -17.27
C PHE A 220 24.69 2.94 -16.23
N LEU A 221 25.42 2.81 -15.10
CA LEU A 221 24.98 1.93 -14.01
C LEU A 221 23.67 2.41 -13.38
N PHE A 222 23.48 3.72 -13.24
CA PHE A 222 22.22 4.27 -12.76
C PHE A 222 21.07 4.05 -13.75
N PHE A 223 21.33 4.20 -15.06
CA PHE A 223 20.36 3.87 -16.10
C PHE A 223 19.97 2.39 -16.06
N LEU A 224 20.95 1.49 -15.88
CA LEU A 224 20.67 0.06 -15.72
C LEU A 224 19.83 -0.21 -14.47
N LEU A 225 20.14 0.43 -13.34
CA LEU A 225 19.32 0.37 -12.13
C LEU A 225 17.89 0.86 -12.40
N ASN A 226 17.74 1.96 -13.15
CA ASN A 226 16.44 2.49 -13.52
C ASN A 226 15.64 1.50 -14.37
N VAL A 227 16.21 1.02 -15.47
CA VAL A 227 15.53 0.10 -16.40
C VAL A 227 15.17 -1.22 -15.71
N THR A 228 16.06 -1.77 -14.89
CA THR A 228 15.88 -3.10 -14.30
C THR A 228 15.13 -3.06 -12.97
N PHE A 229 15.62 -2.32 -11.99
CA PHE A 229 15.04 -2.33 -10.64
C PHE A 229 13.87 -1.36 -10.53
N ILE A 230 14.09 -0.09 -10.85
CA ILE A 230 13.11 0.97 -10.59
C ILE A 230 11.87 0.78 -11.46
N SER A 231 12.07 0.64 -12.77
CA SER A 231 10.98 0.67 -13.74
C SER A 231 10.44 -0.70 -14.11
N PHE A 232 11.18 -1.80 -13.91
CA PHE A 232 10.71 -3.16 -14.23
C PHE A 232 10.38 -4.00 -12.99
N ILE A 233 11.34 -4.25 -12.10
CA ILE A 233 11.13 -5.12 -10.94
C ILE A 233 10.00 -4.59 -10.04
N GLN A 234 9.93 -3.29 -9.79
CA GLN A 234 8.89 -2.71 -8.93
C GLN A 234 7.46 -2.94 -9.46
N PRO A 235 7.06 -2.54 -10.69
CA PRO A 235 5.71 -2.83 -11.17
C PRO A 235 5.44 -4.32 -11.39
N MET A 236 6.45 -5.10 -11.80
CA MET A 236 6.33 -6.56 -11.89
C MET A 236 6.01 -7.17 -10.52
N LEU A 237 6.66 -6.70 -9.47
CA LEU A 237 6.39 -7.14 -8.11
C LEU A 237 4.96 -6.79 -7.67
N LEU A 238 4.46 -5.61 -8.02
CA LEU A 238 3.09 -5.20 -7.71
C LEU A 238 2.04 -6.04 -8.46
N LEU A 239 2.36 -6.56 -9.65
CA LEU A 239 1.54 -7.59 -10.29
C LEU A 239 1.66 -8.92 -9.52
N LEU A 240 2.87 -9.39 -9.27
CA LEU A 240 3.10 -10.70 -8.67
C LEU A 240 2.51 -10.84 -7.25
N VAL A 241 2.48 -9.77 -6.46
CA VAL A 241 1.84 -9.78 -5.13
C VAL A 241 0.32 -9.97 -5.21
N THR A 242 -0.28 -9.68 -6.36
CA THR A 242 -1.72 -9.89 -6.65
C THR A 242 -2.01 -11.18 -7.42
N ALA A 243 -0.99 -11.92 -7.83
CA ALA A 243 -1.12 -13.20 -8.52
C ALA A 243 -1.98 -14.24 -7.77
N PRO A 244 -2.01 -14.29 -6.41
CA PRO A 244 -2.98 -15.11 -5.68
C PRO A 244 -4.43 -14.99 -6.18
N THR A 245 -4.88 -13.78 -6.55
CA THR A 245 -6.24 -13.52 -7.03
C THR A 245 -6.54 -14.22 -8.36
N TYR A 246 -5.54 -14.37 -9.23
CA TYR A 246 -5.69 -15.14 -10.47
C TYR A 246 -6.01 -16.63 -10.17
N ASN A 247 -5.36 -17.23 -9.18
CA ASN A 247 -5.67 -18.60 -8.78
C ASN A 247 -7.11 -18.73 -8.26
N PHE A 248 -7.67 -17.72 -7.56
CA PHE A 248 -9.08 -17.74 -7.15
C PHE A 248 -10.05 -17.76 -8.34
N ILE A 249 -9.70 -17.15 -9.48
CA ILE A 249 -10.47 -17.31 -10.73
C ILE A 249 -10.46 -18.77 -11.17
N LEU A 250 -9.29 -19.40 -11.18
CA LEU A 250 -9.14 -20.80 -11.60
C LEU A 250 -9.88 -21.76 -10.67
N LEU A 251 -9.76 -21.56 -9.36
CA LEU A 251 -10.46 -22.36 -8.35
C LEU A 251 -11.98 -22.30 -8.52
N SER A 252 -12.52 -21.13 -8.91
CA SER A 252 -13.95 -20.93 -9.16
C SER A 252 -14.48 -21.74 -10.36
N ARG A 253 -13.59 -22.38 -11.14
CA ARG A 253 -13.96 -23.26 -12.26
C ARG A 253 -14.07 -24.73 -11.86
N LEU A 254 -13.57 -25.10 -10.68
CA LEU A 254 -13.58 -26.49 -10.24
C LEU A 254 -14.98 -26.90 -9.74
N PRO A 255 -15.48 -28.08 -10.13
CA PRO A 255 -16.78 -28.55 -9.69
C PRO A 255 -16.78 -28.77 -8.17
N GLY A 256 -17.81 -28.26 -7.50
CA GLY A 256 -17.97 -28.40 -6.06
C GLY A 256 -17.05 -27.51 -5.21
N PHE A 257 -16.27 -26.61 -5.82
CA PHE A 257 -15.51 -25.62 -5.06
C PHE A 257 -16.46 -24.64 -4.37
N GLU A 258 -16.41 -24.61 -3.03
CA GLU A 258 -17.19 -23.67 -2.23
C GLU A 258 -16.72 -22.23 -2.54
N PRO A 259 -17.61 -21.32 -2.99
CA PRO A 259 -17.18 -19.96 -3.36
C PRO A 259 -16.59 -19.16 -2.20
N PHE A 260 -17.00 -19.43 -0.96
CA PHE A 260 -16.52 -18.76 0.25
C PHE A 260 -16.87 -19.59 1.50
N GLY A 261 -15.86 -19.94 2.29
CA GLY A 261 -16.03 -20.72 3.52
C GLY A 261 -15.43 -20.04 4.75
N LEU A 262 -15.37 -20.78 5.86
CA LEU A 262 -14.73 -20.32 7.10
C LEU A 262 -13.26 -19.89 6.90
N PRO A 263 -12.41 -20.58 6.12
CA PRO A 263 -11.05 -20.13 5.86
C PRO A 263 -11.01 -18.75 5.19
N ASP A 264 -11.88 -18.50 4.21
CA ASP A 264 -11.99 -17.22 3.51
C ASP A 264 -12.40 -16.09 4.47
N LEU A 265 -13.30 -16.38 5.40
CA LEU A 265 -13.67 -15.45 6.46
C LEU A 265 -12.47 -15.14 7.37
N VAL A 266 -11.72 -16.15 7.82
CA VAL A 266 -10.58 -15.96 8.72
C VAL A 266 -9.48 -15.13 8.04
N PHE A 267 -9.07 -15.50 6.83
CA PHE A 267 -8.02 -14.78 6.09
C PHE A 267 -8.44 -13.36 5.73
N SER A 268 -9.69 -13.15 5.30
CA SER A 268 -10.18 -11.79 4.99
C SER A 268 -10.23 -10.90 6.23
N ARG A 269 -10.64 -11.44 7.40
CA ARG A 269 -10.62 -10.69 8.67
C ARG A 269 -9.20 -10.40 9.14
N LEU A 270 -8.27 -11.33 8.95
CA LEU A 270 -6.86 -11.12 9.26
C LEU A 270 -6.22 -10.03 8.37
N ALA A 271 -6.50 -10.04 7.06
CA ALA A 271 -6.04 -9.00 6.15
C ALA A 271 -6.62 -7.62 6.53
N PHE A 272 -7.92 -7.57 6.83
CA PHE A 272 -8.58 -6.33 7.28
C PHE A 272 -8.01 -5.83 8.62
N PHE A 273 -7.67 -6.73 9.54
CA PHE A 273 -7.01 -6.38 10.79
C PHE A 273 -5.65 -5.69 10.57
N PHE A 274 -4.83 -6.19 9.63
CA PHE A 274 -3.56 -5.53 9.29
C PHE A 274 -3.77 -4.15 8.67
N LEU A 275 -4.78 -3.98 7.82
CA LEU A 275 -5.17 -2.67 7.28
C LEU A 275 -5.50 -1.66 8.39
N ILE A 276 -6.20 -2.10 9.45
CA ILE A 276 -6.48 -1.25 10.62
C ILE A 276 -5.18 -0.82 11.31
N ILE A 277 -4.23 -1.74 11.50
CA ILE A 277 -2.93 -1.42 12.10
C ILE A 277 -2.17 -0.38 11.24
N GLU A 278 -2.14 -0.56 9.93
CA GLU A 278 -1.52 0.40 9.00
C GLU A 278 -2.14 1.79 9.15
N TYR A 279 -3.48 1.87 9.18
CA TYR A 279 -4.20 3.14 9.34
C TYR A 279 -3.77 3.89 10.59
N PHE A 280 -3.76 3.21 11.75
CA PHE A 280 -3.34 3.83 13.01
C PHE A 280 -1.85 4.16 13.04
N ALA A 281 -0.99 3.28 12.53
CA ALA A 281 0.45 3.50 12.48
C ALA A 281 0.82 4.70 11.60
N ASP A 282 0.21 4.81 10.43
CA ASP A 282 0.38 5.94 9.52
C ASP A 282 -0.15 7.24 10.13
N GLN A 283 -1.29 7.20 10.84
CA GLN A 283 -1.85 8.38 11.50
C GLN A 283 -0.98 8.86 12.66
N GLN A 284 -0.42 7.94 13.47
CA GLN A 284 0.54 8.29 14.53
C GLN A 284 1.78 8.97 13.95
N GLN A 285 2.34 8.43 12.87
CA GLN A 285 3.48 9.04 12.17
C GLN A 285 3.13 10.41 11.58
N TRP A 286 1.95 10.54 10.98
CA TRP A 286 1.47 11.78 10.40
C TRP A 286 1.35 12.88 11.45
N ASN A 287 0.64 12.61 12.55
CA ASN A 287 0.47 13.57 13.65
C ASN A 287 1.82 14.04 14.18
N PHE A 288 2.75 13.11 14.42
CA PHE A 288 4.09 13.45 14.90
C PHE A 288 4.85 14.34 13.91
N GLN A 289 4.90 13.97 12.62
CA GLN A 289 5.64 14.75 11.63
C GLN A 289 5.00 16.13 11.36
N SER A 290 3.67 16.22 11.40
CA SER A 290 2.96 17.49 11.31
C SER A 290 3.27 18.40 12.49
N ALA A 291 3.18 17.89 13.72
CA ALA A 291 3.52 18.63 14.94
C ALA A 291 4.97 19.12 14.92
N LYS A 292 5.90 18.22 14.58
CA LYS A 292 7.33 18.52 14.46
C LYS A 292 7.61 19.61 13.44
N LYS A 293 7.02 19.53 12.23
CA LYS A 293 7.24 20.51 11.16
C LYS A 293 6.77 21.90 11.57
N GLU A 294 5.69 22.00 12.34
CA GLU A 294 5.16 23.27 12.82
C GLU A 294 5.98 23.81 14.01
N TYR A 295 6.38 22.94 14.93
CA TYR A 295 7.28 23.28 16.03
C TYR A 295 8.62 23.83 15.53
N GLN A 296 9.21 23.21 14.50
CA GLN A 296 10.45 23.69 13.88
C GLN A 296 10.35 25.09 13.27
N LYS A 297 9.14 25.52 12.88
CA LYS A 297 8.91 26.85 12.30
C LYS A 297 8.58 27.92 13.35
N THR A 298 7.90 27.51 14.42
CA THR A 298 7.25 28.45 15.35
C THR A 298 7.78 28.38 16.78
N ALA A 299 8.59 27.36 17.10
CA ALA A 299 9.01 26.99 18.46
C ALA A 299 7.84 26.80 19.43
N ARG A 300 6.63 26.50 18.91
CA ARG A 300 5.42 26.27 19.71
C ARG A 300 4.74 24.99 19.26
N ILE A 301 4.23 24.23 20.23
CA ILE A 301 3.43 23.04 19.94
C ILE A 301 2.03 23.49 19.51
N PRO A 302 1.53 23.03 18.36
CA PRO A 302 0.19 23.40 17.87
C PRO A 302 -0.89 22.95 18.86
N ASP A 303 -1.95 23.74 19.01
CA ASP A 303 -3.00 23.50 20.02
C ASP A 303 -3.60 22.09 19.95
N GLN A 304 -3.81 21.58 18.73
CA GLN A 304 -4.36 20.24 18.47
C GLN A 304 -3.45 19.08 18.92
N TYR A 305 -2.16 19.34 19.17
CA TYR A 305 -1.19 18.36 19.64
C TYR A 305 -0.72 18.62 21.08
N LYS A 306 -1.27 19.64 21.76
CA LYS A 306 -0.99 19.89 23.17
C LYS A 306 -1.47 18.70 24.02
N GLY A 307 -0.62 18.24 24.92
CA GLY A 307 -0.87 17.06 25.75
C GLY A 307 -0.59 15.72 25.05
N GLN A 308 -0.36 15.70 23.73
CA GLN A 308 0.07 14.50 23.01
C GLN A 308 1.60 14.40 22.90
N PHE A 309 2.29 15.53 22.69
CA PHE A 309 3.75 15.60 22.55
C PHE A 309 4.32 16.68 23.46
N THR A 310 5.55 16.45 23.94
CA THR A 310 6.35 17.47 24.63
C THR A 310 7.40 18.10 23.69
N PRO A 311 8.04 19.22 24.06
CA PRO A 311 9.16 19.76 23.28
C PRO A 311 10.27 18.74 23.04
N GLU A 312 10.62 17.98 24.08
CA GLU A 312 11.66 16.94 24.04
C GLU A 312 11.30 15.84 23.02
N ASP A 313 10.01 15.47 22.91
CA ASP A 313 9.57 14.51 21.91
C ASP A 313 9.80 14.98 20.47
N LEU A 314 9.51 16.26 20.20
CA LEU A 314 9.63 16.83 18.86
C LEU A 314 11.09 17.13 18.49
N GLU A 315 11.91 17.48 19.48
CA GLU A 315 13.35 17.71 19.35
C GLU A 315 14.11 16.41 19.07
N ARG A 316 13.77 15.30 19.74
CA ARG A 316 14.28 13.96 19.42
C ARG A 316 14.07 13.61 17.94
N GLY A 317 12.96 14.06 17.37
CA GLY A 317 12.76 14.11 15.92
C GLY A 317 12.17 12.84 15.28
N PHE A 318 11.81 11.82 16.07
CA PHE A 318 11.08 10.63 15.61
C PHE A 318 10.11 10.11 16.69
N VAL A 319 9.05 9.43 16.23
CA VAL A 319 8.02 8.84 17.08
C VAL A 319 8.53 7.55 17.74
N VAL A 320 8.20 7.37 19.01
CA VAL A 320 8.58 6.19 19.81
C VAL A 320 7.43 5.61 20.65
N SER A 321 6.27 6.27 20.64
CA SER A 321 5.09 5.92 21.45
C SER A 321 4.01 5.23 20.60
N GLY A 322 3.00 4.67 21.27
CA GLY A 322 1.91 3.95 20.58
C GLY A 322 2.43 2.67 19.90
N LEU A 323 2.02 2.44 18.65
CA LEU A 323 2.46 1.25 17.90
C LEU A 323 3.98 1.26 17.64
N TRP A 324 4.58 2.46 17.58
CA TRP A 324 6.01 2.65 17.39
C TRP A 324 6.84 2.20 18.61
N SER A 325 6.22 2.06 19.78
CA SER A 325 6.89 1.46 20.96
C SER A 325 7.06 -0.06 20.84
N LEU A 326 6.22 -0.72 20.03
CA LEU A 326 6.23 -2.16 19.83
C LEU A 326 7.15 -2.54 18.66
N SER A 327 7.02 -1.84 17.55
CA SER A 327 7.83 -2.04 16.35
C SER A 327 8.33 -0.70 15.84
N ARG A 328 9.57 -0.63 15.38
CA ARG A 328 10.10 0.61 14.80
C ARG A 328 9.47 0.96 13.46
N HIS A 329 8.78 0.03 12.81
CA HIS A 329 8.07 0.22 11.54
C HIS A 329 6.73 -0.52 11.56
N PRO A 330 5.78 -0.15 12.43
CA PRO A 330 4.56 -0.94 12.64
C PRO A 330 3.68 -0.98 11.39
N ASN A 331 3.66 0.10 10.60
CA ASN A 331 3.00 0.12 9.29
C ASN A 331 3.67 -0.83 8.30
N PHE A 332 5.01 -0.92 8.25
CA PHE A 332 5.70 -1.86 7.36
C PHE A 332 5.48 -3.32 7.75
N VAL A 333 5.33 -3.61 9.05
CA VAL A 333 4.99 -4.96 9.51
C VAL A 333 3.60 -5.35 9.03
N ALA A 334 2.62 -4.48 9.26
CA ALA A 334 1.25 -4.73 8.86
C ALA A 334 1.11 -4.83 7.33
N GLU A 335 1.82 -3.98 6.59
CA GLU A 335 1.90 -4.00 5.12
C GLU A 335 2.46 -5.33 4.59
N GLN A 336 3.57 -5.80 5.13
CA GLN A 336 4.11 -7.12 4.77
C GLN A 336 3.16 -8.26 5.15
N ALA A 337 2.52 -8.17 6.33
CA ALA A 337 1.61 -9.19 6.82
C ALA A 337 0.29 -9.23 6.03
N PHE A 338 -0.20 -8.10 5.53
CA PHE A 338 -1.38 -8.01 4.66
C PHE A 338 -1.19 -8.84 3.39
N TRP A 339 -0.10 -8.60 2.65
CA TRP A 339 0.18 -9.34 1.42
C TRP A 339 0.57 -10.80 1.65
N LEU A 340 1.26 -11.07 2.77
CA LEU A 340 1.50 -12.46 3.20
C LEU A 340 0.19 -13.19 3.52
N THR A 341 -0.78 -12.51 4.12
CA THR A 341 -2.11 -13.09 4.39
C THR A 341 -2.81 -13.48 3.09
N LEU A 342 -2.76 -12.64 2.05
CA LEU A 342 -3.32 -12.97 0.74
C LEU A 342 -2.61 -14.18 0.10
N TYR A 343 -1.29 -14.26 0.21
CA TYR A 343 -0.54 -15.43 -0.26
C TYR A 343 -0.93 -16.70 0.50
N LEU A 344 -0.96 -16.66 1.84
CA LEU A 344 -1.33 -17.80 2.68
C LEU A 344 -2.76 -18.25 2.46
N TRP A 345 -3.68 -17.32 2.22
CA TRP A 345 -5.05 -17.62 1.85
C TRP A 345 -5.11 -18.43 0.55
N ASN A 346 -4.37 -17.99 -0.48
CA ASN A 346 -4.24 -18.75 -1.72
C ASN A 346 -3.55 -20.12 -1.51
N CYS A 347 -2.48 -20.21 -0.73
CA CYS A 347 -1.84 -21.49 -0.41
C CYS A 347 -2.81 -22.49 0.22
N TYR A 348 -3.63 -22.02 1.15
CA TYR A 348 -4.64 -22.83 1.80
C TYR A 348 -5.71 -23.30 0.80
N ARG A 349 -6.22 -22.44 -0.08
CA ARG A 349 -7.27 -22.82 -1.05
C ARG A 349 -6.77 -23.68 -2.21
N THR A 350 -5.46 -23.68 -2.47
CA THR A 350 -4.83 -24.46 -3.56
C THR A 350 -4.13 -25.73 -3.06
N ASP A 351 -4.14 -26.00 -1.76
CA ASP A 351 -3.36 -27.08 -1.12
C ASP A 351 -1.86 -27.08 -1.51
N SER A 352 -1.31 -25.90 -1.78
CA SER A 352 0.09 -25.74 -2.24
C SER A 352 0.77 -24.54 -1.60
N TYR A 353 1.72 -24.83 -0.70
CA TYR A 353 2.44 -23.80 0.07
C TYR A 353 3.69 -23.25 -0.64
N ILE A 354 4.20 -23.97 -1.64
CA ILE A 354 5.35 -23.55 -2.46
C ILE A 354 4.86 -23.47 -3.91
N GLN A 355 4.58 -22.26 -4.35
CA GLN A 355 4.04 -22.00 -5.69
C GLN A 355 4.56 -20.67 -6.25
N TRP A 356 4.41 -20.48 -7.56
CA TRP A 356 4.98 -19.33 -8.28
C TRP A 356 4.41 -17.98 -7.82
N THR A 357 3.17 -17.94 -7.32
CA THR A 357 2.58 -16.72 -6.73
C THR A 357 3.32 -16.25 -5.47
N GLY A 358 4.08 -17.14 -4.82
CA GLY A 358 4.93 -16.83 -3.68
C GLY A 358 6.12 -15.92 -4.02
N LEU A 359 6.50 -15.84 -5.30
CA LEU A 359 7.52 -14.89 -5.76
C LEU A 359 7.12 -13.44 -5.49
N GLY A 360 5.82 -13.13 -5.56
CA GLY A 360 5.27 -11.83 -5.24
C GLY A 360 5.54 -11.43 -3.79
N VAL A 361 5.05 -12.22 -2.83
CA VAL A 361 5.26 -11.90 -1.41
C VAL A 361 6.74 -11.97 -1.02
N LEU A 362 7.50 -12.93 -1.54
CA LEU A 362 8.94 -13.03 -1.24
C LEU A 362 9.70 -11.78 -1.69
N GLY A 363 9.48 -11.34 -2.94
CA GLY A 363 10.08 -10.11 -3.46
C GLY A 363 9.65 -8.88 -2.64
N TYR A 364 8.40 -8.84 -2.21
CA TYR A 364 7.83 -7.76 -1.41
C TYR A 364 8.56 -7.65 -0.07
N LEU A 365 8.66 -8.76 0.66
CA LEU A 365 9.41 -8.82 1.92
C LEU A 365 10.88 -8.38 1.73
N LEU A 366 11.54 -8.84 0.66
CA LEU A 366 12.94 -8.47 0.38
C LEU A 366 13.14 -6.97 0.13
N ILE A 367 12.22 -6.33 -0.62
CA ILE A 367 12.27 -4.87 -0.82
C ILE A 367 12.04 -4.12 0.50
N PHE A 368 11.12 -4.56 1.35
CA PHE A 368 10.96 -3.96 2.67
C PHE A 368 12.22 -4.09 3.53
N GLN A 369 12.92 -5.23 3.46
CA GLN A 369 14.17 -5.40 4.19
C GLN A 369 15.26 -4.43 3.71
N SER A 370 15.45 -4.28 2.40
CA SER A 370 16.47 -3.37 1.84
C SER A 370 16.09 -1.90 2.09
N SER A 371 14.84 -1.52 1.82
CA SER A 371 14.31 -0.18 2.04
C SER A 371 14.42 0.24 3.51
N THR A 372 14.03 -0.63 4.44
CA THR A 372 14.07 -0.31 5.87
C THR A 372 15.51 -0.13 6.36
N ARG A 373 16.47 -0.92 5.86
CA ARG A 373 17.89 -0.74 6.20
C ARG A 373 18.39 0.64 5.78
N LEU A 374 18.07 1.08 4.57
CA LEU A 374 18.42 2.41 4.07
C LEU A 374 17.74 3.53 4.89
N THR A 375 16.43 3.40 5.15
CA THR A 375 15.70 4.40 5.93
C THR A 375 16.21 4.52 7.36
N GLU A 376 16.54 3.39 8.01
CA GLU A 376 17.13 3.39 9.35
C GLU A 376 18.54 3.97 9.37
N SER A 377 19.38 3.71 8.35
CA SER A 377 20.72 4.32 8.29
C SER A 377 20.64 5.83 8.15
N ILE A 378 19.70 6.33 7.34
CA ILE A 378 19.48 7.78 7.19
C ILE A 378 18.99 8.40 8.51
N SER A 379 18.07 7.72 9.19
CA SER A 379 17.56 8.17 10.48
C SER A 379 18.64 8.19 11.56
N ALA A 380 19.49 7.16 11.61
CA ALA A 380 20.61 7.07 12.54
C ALA A 380 21.66 8.16 12.32
N SER A 381 21.91 8.56 11.06
CA SER A 381 22.81 9.67 10.75
C SER A 381 22.24 11.04 11.15
N LYS A 382 20.91 11.15 11.24
CA LYS A 382 20.22 12.42 11.53
C LYS A 382 19.91 12.63 13.01
N TYR A 383 19.56 11.57 13.74
CA TYR A 383 19.09 11.67 15.12
C TYR A 383 19.98 10.84 16.05
N PRO A 384 20.76 11.48 16.96
CA PRO A 384 21.70 10.78 17.85
C PRO A 384 21.05 9.67 18.69
N GLU A 385 19.85 9.93 19.21
CA GLU A 385 19.09 8.99 20.05
C GLU A 385 18.51 7.79 19.29
N TYR A 386 18.52 7.80 17.95
CA TYR A 386 17.91 6.72 17.16
C TYR A 386 18.60 5.37 17.38
N SER A 387 19.91 5.38 17.65
CA SER A 387 20.68 4.18 17.97
C SER A 387 20.19 3.50 19.26
N GLU A 388 19.82 4.28 20.28
CA GLU A 388 19.25 3.77 21.52
C GLU A 388 17.86 3.20 21.31
N TYR A 389 17.04 3.86 20.49
CA TYR A 389 15.74 3.35 20.08
C TYR A 389 15.87 2.02 19.33
N GLN A 390 16.84 1.89 18.43
CA GLN A 390 17.15 0.62 17.75
C GLN A 390 17.58 -0.49 18.70
N ALA A 391 18.27 -0.14 19.79
CA ALA A 391 18.70 -1.09 20.80
C ALA A 391 17.53 -1.62 21.65
N ARG A 392 16.44 -0.83 21.81
CA ARG A 392 15.30 -1.16 22.69
C ARG A 392 14.12 -1.79 21.94
N VAL A 393 13.68 -1.18 20.84
CA VAL A 393 12.49 -1.59 20.09
C VAL A 393 12.89 -2.45 18.90
N GLY A 394 12.16 -3.52 18.58
CA GLY A 394 12.47 -4.37 17.43
C GLY A 394 12.12 -3.72 16.10
N ARG A 395 12.84 -4.05 15.01
CA ARG A 395 12.58 -3.48 13.67
C ARG A 395 11.17 -3.80 13.18
N PHE A 396 10.78 -5.06 13.30
CA PHE A 396 9.49 -5.59 12.83
C PHE A 396 8.80 -6.39 13.93
N ILE A 397 9.54 -7.29 14.59
CA ILE A 397 9.00 -8.13 15.67
C ILE A 397 9.16 -7.39 17.00
N PRO A 398 8.10 -7.28 17.82
CA PRO A 398 8.19 -6.64 19.11
C PRO A 398 9.21 -7.27 20.04
N ARG A 399 9.82 -6.43 20.87
CA ARG A 399 10.75 -6.86 21.91
C ARG A 399 10.14 -6.56 23.26
N PHE A 400 9.82 -7.62 23.99
CA PHE A 400 9.24 -7.50 25.33
C PHE A 400 10.30 -7.24 26.42
N SER A 401 11.59 -7.30 26.07
CA SER A 401 12.66 -6.96 26.99
C SER A 401 13.02 -5.48 26.90
N VAL A 402 13.00 -4.81 28.05
CA VAL A 402 13.37 -3.39 28.21
C VAL A 402 14.90 -3.17 28.06
N LYS A 403 15.71 -4.24 28.17
CA LYS A 403 17.17 -4.15 28.11
C LYS A 403 17.66 -3.83 26.68
N PRO A 404 18.47 -2.79 26.48
CA PRO A 404 19.00 -2.44 25.18
C PRO A 404 19.96 -3.54 24.68
N LYS A 405 19.70 -4.08 23.49
CA LYS A 405 20.63 -5.01 22.83
C LYS A 405 21.59 -4.18 22.00
N HIS A 406 22.78 -3.95 22.53
CA HIS A 406 23.88 -3.38 21.77
C HIS A 406 24.45 -4.48 20.88
N ASN A 407 24.35 -4.33 19.57
CA ASN A 407 25.19 -5.09 18.64
C ASN A 407 26.57 -4.45 18.73
N GLY A 408 27.53 -5.14 19.34
CA GLY A 408 28.81 -4.56 19.74
C GLY A 408 29.54 -3.82 18.61
N SER A 409 29.58 -2.50 18.69
CA SER A 409 30.78 -1.74 18.37
C SER A 409 31.39 -1.30 19.71
N LYS A 410 32.66 -1.61 19.93
CA LYS A 410 33.39 -1.16 21.11
C LYS A 410 33.28 0.36 21.17
N LYS A 411 32.60 0.89 22.19
CA LYS A 411 32.73 2.31 22.56
C LYS A 411 34.23 2.57 22.78
N LYS A 412 34.84 3.43 21.95
CA LYS A 412 36.07 4.12 22.36
C LYS A 412 35.70 4.90 23.63
N ALA A 413 36.42 4.62 24.72
CA ALA A 413 36.25 5.33 25.97
C ALA A 413 36.47 6.84 25.75
N PRO A 414 35.77 7.72 26.48
CA PRO A 414 36.02 9.15 26.42
C PRO A 414 37.43 9.41 26.96
N ARG A 415 38.22 10.20 26.23
CA ARG A 415 39.49 10.73 26.72
C ARG A 415 39.13 11.73 27.83
N SER A 416 39.50 11.41 29.07
CA SER A 416 39.33 12.34 30.19
C SER A 416 40.24 13.54 29.99
N GLU A 417 39.66 14.71 29.75
CA GLU A 417 40.30 15.99 30.03
C GLU A 417 40.24 16.22 31.53
N THR A 418 41.37 16.06 32.22
CA THR A 418 41.63 16.71 33.49
C THR A 418 43.14 16.84 33.64
N GLU A 419 43.65 18.03 33.35
CA GLU A 419 44.62 18.75 34.18
C GLU A 419 44.94 20.09 33.52
N SER A 420 44.22 21.12 33.97
CA SER A 420 44.62 22.51 33.79
C SER A 420 45.31 23.02 35.06
N ALA A 421 46.47 23.62 34.84
CA ALA A 421 47.08 24.70 35.60
C ALA A 421 47.68 24.42 37.00
N SER A 422 49.01 24.43 37.07
CA SER A 422 49.74 25.11 38.15
C SER A 422 51.14 25.57 37.71
N ALA A 423 51.39 26.89 37.84
CA ALA A 423 52.68 27.59 37.95
C ALA A 423 53.65 27.50 36.74
N GLY A 424 54.18 28.59 36.15
CA GLY A 424 54.57 29.87 36.74
C GLY A 424 56.08 29.87 37.00
N ASP A 425 56.82 30.58 36.15
CA ASP A 425 58.20 31.10 36.30
C ASP A 425 59.34 30.18 36.76
N GLN A 426 60.38 30.00 35.93
CA GLN A 426 61.67 30.69 36.07
C GLN A 426 62.74 30.13 35.11
N VAL A 427 63.52 31.10 34.61
CA VAL A 427 64.79 31.02 33.89
C VAL A 427 65.82 30.16 34.65
N THR A 428 66.72 29.46 33.94
CA THR A 428 68.21 29.59 34.02
C THR A 428 68.96 28.31 33.59
N GLN A 429 69.75 28.48 32.52
CA GLN A 429 71.07 27.93 32.18
C GLN A 429 71.39 26.43 31.96
N GLU A 430 72.18 26.32 30.87
CA GLU A 430 73.42 25.56 30.67
C GLU A 430 73.39 24.04 30.44
N GLY A 431 74.06 23.66 29.35
CA GLY A 431 75.01 22.55 29.42
C GLY A 431 74.93 21.48 28.33
N LYS A 432 75.59 21.75 27.20
CA LYS A 432 76.56 20.88 26.53
C LYS A 432 76.31 19.35 26.42
N LYS A 433 76.45 18.92 25.14
CA LYS A 433 77.29 17.81 24.59
C LYS A 433 76.58 16.58 24.02
N SER A 434 76.90 16.37 22.72
CA SER A 434 77.16 15.13 21.98
C SER A 434 76.08 14.06 21.97
N ARG A 435 75.70 13.49 20.83
CA ARG A 435 76.55 13.05 19.72
C ARG A 435 75.68 12.84 18.48
#